data_AF-A0A016WYP5-F1
#
_entry.id   AF-A0A016WYP5-F1
#
_cell.length_a   1.000
_cell.length_b   1.000
_cell.length_c   1.000
_cell.angle_alpha   90.00
_cell.angle_beta   90.00
_cell.angle_gamma   90.00
#
_symmetry.space_group_name_H-M   'P 1'
#
loop_
_entity.id
_entity.type
_entity.pdbx_description
1 polymer ?
#
loop_
_entity_poly.entity_id
_entity_poly.type
_entity_poly.pdbx_seq_one_letter_code
_entity_poly.pdbx_strand_id
1 'polypeptide(L)'
;MRVCILLTEGTRNSQCRSTGFSARIEKELFRQYLLAFFRRLPVVSGIFGLISKSNELVFKGNLVEREERLPNQTLYYNLLYRDANTLNFTNPSIHEDAKVIVLVCSALSNTSIRDTIRRTWANPQLSKAVHSKTIAVVFLVGTGKITDAVWKELRTSMDVLQVDVQESYANLVYKILAAYRWIQENHPEKFVLKMDSDIVALLDKVEPILGNPYNKTLQCYSHTKAKPDREASSPWYVPLSVYPEYYLPEYCSGPLYLMSPAALSAILQVAPQGEVFEVEDAFFTGLLASKAGVRIKKSRGIWHREVSL
;
A
#
# COMPACT_ATOMS: atom_id res chain seq x y z
N MET A 1 15.61 3.02 6.04
CA MET A 1 14.33 3.48 6.61
C MET A 1 13.75 4.51 5.65
N ARG A 2 12.64 4.20 4.96
CA ARG A 2 12.00 5.12 4.01
C ARG A 2 10.84 5.81 4.72
N VAL A 3 11.10 6.97 5.32
CA VAL A 3 10.02 7.83 5.83
C VAL A 3 9.41 8.54 4.62
N CYS A 4 8.19 8.16 4.23
CA CYS A 4 7.42 9.00 3.32
C CYS A 4 6.69 10.05 4.15
N ILE A 5 6.75 11.31 3.73
CA ILE A 5 5.95 12.37 4.33
C ILE A 5 4.98 12.88 3.27
N LEU A 6 3.69 12.86 3.60
CA LEU A 6 2.70 13.67 2.91
C LEU A 6 2.84 15.12 3.41
N LEU A 7 3.72 15.92 2.78
CA LEU A 7 3.79 17.38 3.02
C LEU A 7 3.29 18.11 1.78
N THR A 8 2.11 18.73 1.85
CA THR A 8 1.74 19.75 0.87
C THR A 8 2.40 21.07 1.27
N GLU A 9 3.45 21.50 0.55
CA GLU A 9 3.89 22.90 0.59
C GLU A 9 3.16 23.72 -0.47
N GLY A 10 2.61 24.85 -0.02
CA GLY A 10 1.93 25.84 -0.85
C GLY A 10 2.83 26.52 -1.88
N THR A 11 2.23 26.79 -3.04
CA THR A 11 2.53 27.82 -4.05
C THR A 11 3.82 28.63 -3.92
N ARG A 12 4.68 28.55 -4.95
CA ARG A 12 5.84 29.43 -5.16
C ARG A 12 5.41 30.87 -5.49
N ASN A 13 6.19 31.82 -4.98
CA ASN A 13 6.30 33.23 -5.36
C ASN A 13 5.13 34.18 -5.00
N SER A 14 5.08 34.60 -3.74
CA SER A 14 4.94 36.00 -3.35
C SER A 14 5.25 36.11 -1.85
N GLN A 15 6.18 37.00 -1.48
CA GLN A 15 6.54 37.42 -0.12
C GLN A 15 5.60 36.94 1.01
N CYS A 16 5.93 35.81 1.65
CA CYS A 16 5.28 35.42 2.91
C CYS A 16 5.92 36.19 4.08
N ARG A 17 5.36 37.37 4.39
CA ARG A 17 5.26 37.81 5.79
C ARG A 17 4.06 37.08 6.41
N SER A 18 4.24 36.63 7.65
CA SER A 18 3.28 36.01 8.59
C SER A 18 2.64 34.66 8.22
N THR A 19 3.24 33.55 8.71
CA THR A 19 2.59 32.47 9.53
C THR A 19 3.63 31.42 9.99
N GLY A 20 4.71 31.85 10.66
CA GLY A 20 5.79 30.96 11.12
C GLY A 20 5.46 30.02 12.30
N PHE A 21 4.27 30.09 12.88
CA PHE A 21 3.92 29.34 14.09
C PHE A 21 3.22 28.00 13.80
N SER A 22 2.32 27.95 12.80
CA SER A 22 1.54 26.75 12.45
C SER A 22 2.41 25.66 11.80
N ALA A 23 3.32 26.03 10.89
CA ALA A 23 4.24 25.08 10.24
C ALA A 23 5.27 24.47 11.22
N ARG A 24 5.62 25.20 12.30
CA ARG A 24 6.54 24.71 13.34
C ARG A 24 5.88 23.68 14.25
N ILE A 25 4.60 23.88 14.60
CA ILE A 25 3.81 22.93 15.38
C ILE A 25 3.56 21.64 14.60
N GLU A 26 3.24 21.72 13.30
CA GLU A 26 3.03 20.53 12.45
C GLU A 26 4.30 19.67 12.31
N LYS A 27 5.49 20.30 12.17
CA LYS A 27 6.77 19.57 12.16
C LYS A 27 7.08 18.90 13.50
N GLU A 28 6.73 19.54 14.61
CA GLU A 28 6.99 18.99 15.96
C GLU A 28 6.06 17.82 16.28
N LEU A 29 4.77 17.93 15.93
CA LEU A 29 3.80 16.84 16.04
C LEU A 29 4.21 15.64 15.17
N PHE A 30 4.67 15.91 13.95
CA PHE A 30 5.18 14.87 13.05
C PHE A 30 6.46 14.20 13.57
N ARG A 31 7.40 14.97 14.13
CA ARG A 31 8.54 14.43 14.87
C ARG A 31 8.09 13.57 16.04
N GLN A 32 7.06 13.96 16.77
CA GLN A 32 6.49 13.14 17.84
C GLN A 32 5.88 11.84 17.30
N TYR A 33 5.20 11.84 16.15
CA TYR A 33 4.73 10.60 15.52
C TYR A 33 5.89 9.70 15.12
N LEU A 34 6.92 10.24 14.46
CA LEU A 34 8.09 9.46 14.07
C LEU A 34 8.80 8.90 15.30
N LEU A 35 9.04 9.71 16.32
CA LEU A 35 9.67 9.27 17.57
C LEU A 35 8.81 8.23 18.29
N ALA A 36 7.49 8.42 18.37
CA ALA A 36 6.58 7.46 19.01
C ALA A 36 6.49 6.15 18.22
N PHE A 37 6.46 6.22 16.90
CA PHE A 37 6.44 5.06 16.00
C PHE A 37 7.76 4.29 16.11
N PHE A 38 8.91 4.94 15.91
CA PHE A 38 10.22 4.28 15.94
C PHE A 38 10.67 3.86 17.35
N ARG A 39 10.30 4.58 18.42
CA ARG A 39 10.61 4.13 19.81
C ARG A 39 9.80 2.90 20.24
N ARG A 40 8.66 2.63 19.59
CA ARG A 40 7.77 1.51 19.93
C ARG A 40 7.92 0.32 18.99
N LEU A 41 8.64 0.47 17.87
CA LEU A 41 9.15 -0.68 17.15
C LEU A 41 10.15 -1.41 18.07
N PRO A 42 10.04 -2.74 18.22
CA PRO A 42 11.04 -3.49 18.98
C PRO A 42 12.42 -3.21 18.37
N VAL A 43 13.33 -2.65 19.18
CA VAL A 43 14.73 -2.45 18.80
C VAL A 43 15.36 -3.84 18.69
N VAL A 44 15.39 -4.38 17.47
CA VAL A 44 16.33 -5.45 17.15
C VAL A 44 17.67 -4.77 16.97
N SER A 45 18.53 -4.85 17.99
CA SER A 45 19.92 -4.42 17.91
C SER A 45 20.62 -5.20 16.81
N GLY A 46 20.75 -4.59 15.63
CA GLY A 46 21.35 -5.19 14.45
C GLY A 46 21.86 -4.09 13.51
N ILE A 47 23.18 -3.93 13.51
CA ILE A 47 23.97 -3.09 12.62
C ILE A 47 23.56 -3.37 11.16
N PHE A 48 23.26 -2.31 10.40
CA PHE A 48 22.92 -2.30 8.97
C PHE A 48 21.79 -3.26 8.51
N GLY A 49 20.66 -2.66 8.13
CA GLY A 49 19.74 -3.17 7.09
C GLY A 49 19.60 -4.69 6.98
N LEU A 50 19.00 -5.32 7.97
CA LEU A 50 18.52 -6.70 7.85
C LEU A 50 17.06 -6.68 7.42
N ILE A 51 16.86 -7.01 6.14
CA ILE A 51 15.71 -7.81 5.71
C ILE A 51 15.54 -8.94 6.73
N SER A 52 14.29 -9.24 7.12
CA SER A 52 13.93 -10.36 7.98
C SER A 52 14.73 -11.62 7.62
N LYS A 53 15.79 -11.89 8.40
CA LYS A 53 16.51 -13.16 8.42
C LYS A 53 15.68 -14.17 9.22
N SER A 54 14.65 -14.68 8.58
CA SER A 54 14.09 -15.99 8.91
C SER A 54 13.82 -16.70 7.60
N ASN A 55 14.92 -16.97 6.87
CA ASN A 55 15.11 -17.99 5.84
C ASN A 55 16.49 -17.77 5.17
N GLU A 56 17.59 -17.89 5.93
CA GLU A 56 18.91 -18.15 5.33
C GLU A 56 19.00 -19.66 5.08
N LEU A 57 18.59 -20.08 3.88
CA LEU A 57 19.01 -21.35 3.33
C LEU A 57 20.47 -21.20 2.86
N VAL A 58 21.35 -21.98 3.48
CA VAL A 58 22.75 -22.14 3.05
C VAL A 58 22.76 -22.69 1.63
N PHE A 59 23.13 -21.89 0.64
CA PHE A 59 23.43 -22.37 -0.71
C PHE A 59 24.95 -22.45 -0.90
N LYS A 60 25.50 -23.63 -0.62
CA LYS A 60 26.74 -24.08 -1.28
C LYS A 60 26.40 -24.40 -2.73
N GLY A 61 27.29 -23.99 -3.62
CA GLY A 61 27.11 -24.09 -5.06
C GLY A 61 26.75 -25.50 -5.52
N ASN A 62 25.74 -25.56 -6.38
CA ASN A 62 25.63 -26.48 -7.50
C ASN A 62 24.72 -25.81 -8.53
N LEU A 63 25.11 -25.90 -9.80
CA LEU A 63 24.31 -25.49 -10.95
C LEU A 63 23.13 -26.47 -11.06
N VAL A 64 22.11 -26.26 -10.25
CA VAL A 64 20.77 -26.78 -10.52
C VAL A 64 20.13 -25.74 -11.41
N GLU A 65 19.67 -26.10 -12.60
CA GLU A 65 18.74 -25.28 -13.38
C GLU A 65 17.61 -24.87 -12.43
N ARG A 66 17.62 -23.61 -11.99
CA ARG A 66 16.68 -23.13 -11.00
C ARG A 66 15.34 -23.00 -11.70
N GLU A 67 14.40 -23.84 -11.28
CA GLU A 67 13.03 -23.90 -11.78
C GLU A 67 12.44 -22.48 -11.81
N GLU A 68 11.91 -22.09 -12.98
CA GLU A 68 11.37 -20.75 -13.21
C GLU A 68 10.20 -20.49 -12.24
N ARG A 69 10.30 -19.44 -11.43
CA ARG A 69 9.23 -19.06 -10.49
C ARG A 69 8.13 -18.32 -11.25
N LEU A 70 7.17 -19.07 -11.77
CA LEU A 70 6.01 -18.50 -12.47
C LEU A 70 4.95 -17.97 -11.48
N PRO A 71 4.30 -16.84 -11.80
CA PRO A 71 3.14 -16.34 -11.07
C PRO A 71 1.98 -17.35 -11.09
N ASN A 72 1.23 -17.41 -9.99
CA ASN A 72 0.04 -18.24 -9.87
C ASN A 72 -1.16 -17.63 -10.61
N GLN A 73 -1.19 -17.84 -11.94
CA GLN A 73 -2.29 -17.39 -12.81
C GLN A 73 -3.65 -17.97 -12.36
N THR A 74 -3.68 -19.21 -11.89
CA THR A 74 -4.92 -19.86 -11.42
C THR A 74 -5.52 -19.12 -10.22
N LEU A 75 -4.68 -18.76 -9.24
CA LEU A 75 -5.12 -17.98 -8.08
C LEU A 75 -5.62 -16.60 -8.51
N TYR A 76 -4.93 -15.95 -9.44
CA TYR A 76 -5.36 -14.66 -10.01
C TYR A 76 -6.75 -14.75 -10.63
N TYR A 77 -6.98 -15.71 -11.53
CA TYR A 77 -8.28 -15.89 -12.17
C TYR A 77 -9.38 -16.27 -11.18
N ASN A 78 -9.08 -17.16 -10.23
CA ASN A 78 -10.03 -17.50 -9.17
C ASN A 78 -10.42 -16.26 -8.37
N LEU A 79 -9.47 -15.40 -8.03
CA LEU A 79 -9.75 -14.14 -7.34
C LEU A 79 -10.43 -13.09 -8.21
N LEU A 80 -10.43 -13.20 -9.54
CA LEU A 80 -11.20 -12.30 -10.41
C LEU A 80 -12.67 -12.71 -10.53
N TYR A 81 -12.93 -14.01 -10.63
CA TYR A 81 -14.26 -14.53 -10.97
C TYR A 81 -15.04 -15.13 -9.81
N ARG A 82 -14.38 -15.46 -8.69
CA ARG A 82 -15.08 -15.96 -7.51
C ARG A 82 -16.04 -14.90 -6.97
N ASP A 83 -17.26 -15.31 -6.64
CA ASP A 83 -18.21 -14.44 -5.98
C ASP A 83 -17.58 -13.92 -4.68
N ALA A 84 -17.52 -12.59 -4.54
CA ALA A 84 -16.87 -11.98 -3.40
C ALA A 84 -17.59 -12.28 -2.08
N ASN A 85 -18.89 -12.59 -2.11
CA ASN A 85 -19.63 -13.04 -0.94
C ASN A 85 -19.17 -14.44 -0.47
N THR A 86 -18.49 -15.20 -1.32
CA THR A 86 -17.92 -16.53 -0.97
C THR A 86 -16.47 -16.45 -0.50
N LEU A 87 -15.86 -15.26 -0.56
CA LEU A 87 -14.55 -15.03 -0.01
C LEU A 87 -14.72 -14.77 1.50
N ASN A 88 -13.98 -15.51 2.32
CA ASN A 88 -14.05 -15.37 3.77
C ASN A 88 -13.29 -14.12 4.21
N PHE A 89 -13.89 -12.96 3.96
CA PHE A 89 -13.33 -11.67 4.32
C PHE A 89 -13.84 -11.25 5.69
N THR A 90 -12.96 -10.70 6.52
CA THR A 90 -13.45 -9.85 7.60
C THR A 90 -13.98 -8.56 7.00
N ASN A 91 -15.04 -8.02 7.59
CA ASN A 91 -15.69 -6.83 7.08
C ASN A 91 -15.38 -5.62 7.99
N PRO A 92 -14.34 -4.81 7.70
CA PRO A 92 -14.04 -3.64 8.51
C PRO A 92 -15.19 -2.62 8.42
N SER A 93 -15.38 -1.86 9.49
CA SER A 93 -16.39 -0.80 9.55
C SER A 93 -15.88 0.46 8.88
N ILE A 94 -16.51 0.83 7.76
CA ILE A 94 -16.24 2.06 7.03
C ILE A 94 -17.45 2.99 7.17
N HIS A 95 -17.21 4.21 7.67
CA HIS A 95 -18.27 5.21 7.78
C HIS A 95 -18.75 5.66 6.39
N GLU A 96 -20.04 5.95 6.24
CA GLU A 96 -20.61 6.40 4.96
C GLU A 96 -19.96 7.70 4.46
N ASP A 97 -19.72 8.66 5.38
CA ASP A 97 -19.07 9.94 5.07
C ASP A 97 -17.56 9.82 4.75
N ALA A 98 -16.96 8.63 4.88
CA ALA A 98 -15.55 8.46 4.59
C ALA A 98 -15.29 8.65 3.09
N LYS A 99 -14.42 9.60 2.76
CA LYS A 99 -14.04 9.91 1.36
C LYS A 99 -12.87 9.04 0.89
N VAL A 100 -12.04 8.57 1.82
CA VAL A 100 -10.82 7.82 1.52
C VAL A 100 -10.73 6.58 2.41
N ILE A 101 -10.46 5.44 1.78
CA ILE A 101 -9.98 4.23 2.45
C ILE A 101 -8.46 4.24 2.37
N VAL A 102 -7.81 4.33 3.52
CA VAL A 102 -6.36 4.14 3.64
C VAL A 102 -6.10 2.66 3.85
N LEU A 103 -5.66 2.00 2.79
CA LEU A 103 -5.40 0.56 2.76
C LEU A 103 -3.94 0.30 3.14
N VAL A 104 -3.72 -0.08 4.40
CA VAL A 104 -2.38 -0.36 4.94
C VAL A 104 -2.05 -1.83 4.77
N CYS A 105 -1.08 -2.13 3.89
CA CYS A 105 -0.59 -3.47 3.68
C CYS A 105 0.28 -3.93 4.84
N SER A 106 -0.20 -4.94 5.57
CA SER A 106 0.49 -5.53 6.71
C SER A 106 0.53 -7.05 6.58
N ALA A 107 1.52 -7.68 7.21
CA ALA A 107 1.52 -9.14 7.37
C ALA A 107 0.61 -9.51 8.55
N LEU A 108 -0.13 -10.63 8.47
CA LEU A 108 -1.00 -11.11 9.54
C LEU A 108 -0.33 -11.10 10.93
N SER A 109 0.93 -11.52 11.02
CA SER A 109 1.71 -11.54 12.27
C SER A 109 2.08 -10.17 12.85
N ASN A 110 2.02 -9.10 12.06
CA ASN A 110 2.50 -7.76 12.44
C ASN A 110 1.45 -6.96 13.25
N THR A 111 0.82 -7.61 14.23
CA THR A 111 -0.20 -7.01 15.11
C THR A 111 0.36 -5.79 15.86
N SER A 112 1.62 -5.83 16.29
CA SER A 112 2.29 -4.72 17.00
C SER A 112 2.51 -3.47 16.14
N ILE A 113 2.81 -3.64 14.85
CA ILE A 113 2.94 -2.52 13.91
C ILE A 113 1.58 -1.85 13.74
N ARG A 114 0.51 -2.63 13.56
CA ARG A 114 -0.86 -2.09 13.45
C ARG A 114 -1.30 -1.35 14.71
N ASP A 115 -1.05 -1.91 15.90
CA ASP A 115 -1.30 -1.21 17.16
C ASP A 115 -0.49 0.09 17.28
N THR A 116 0.75 0.11 16.81
CA THR A 116 1.58 1.34 16.78
C THR A 116 0.96 2.39 15.85
N ILE A 117 0.49 2.00 14.66
CA ILE A 117 -0.21 2.89 13.73
C ILE A 117 -1.47 3.47 14.39
N ARG A 118 -2.33 2.63 14.98
CA ARG A 118 -3.55 3.04 15.69
C ARG A 118 -3.28 4.05 16.81
N ARG A 119 -2.15 3.91 17.52
CA ARG A 119 -1.78 4.80 18.63
C ARG A 119 -1.06 6.08 18.18
N THR A 120 -0.61 6.15 16.93
CA THR A 120 0.15 7.28 16.38
C THR A 120 -0.67 8.04 15.35
N TRP A 121 -0.32 7.98 14.07
CA TRP A 121 -0.89 8.84 13.03
C TRP A 121 -2.32 8.45 12.63
N ALA A 122 -2.76 7.22 12.95
CA ALA A 122 -4.15 6.79 12.78
C ALA A 122 -5.00 6.97 14.06
N ASN A 123 -4.49 7.66 15.08
CA ASN A 123 -5.22 7.88 16.32
C ASN A 123 -6.27 9.00 16.15
N PRO A 124 -7.56 8.77 16.46
CA PRO A 124 -8.61 9.80 16.38
C PRO A 124 -8.39 11.01 17.30
N GLN A 125 -7.53 10.92 18.30
CA GLN A 125 -7.16 12.07 19.16
C GLN A 125 -6.04 12.91 18.56
N LEU A 126 -5.32 12.38 17.57
CA LEU A 126 -4.14 13.01 16.98
C LEU A 126 -4.38 13.39 15.50
N SER A 127 -5.32 12.76 14.81
CA SER A 127 -5.67 13.01 13.40
C SER A 127 -7.11 13.48 13.29
N LYS A 128 -7.32 14.69 12.77
CA LYS A 128 -8.67 15.26 12.57
C LYS A 128 -9.44 14.50 11.50
N ALA A 129 -8.76 14.01 10.47
CA ALA A 129 -9.38 13.24 9.39
C ALA A 129 -9.95 11.91 9.90
N VAL A 130 -9.24 11.24 10.81
CA VAL A 130 -9.74 10.03 11.47
C VAL A 130 -10.84 10.38 12.47
N HIS A 131 -10.66 11.44 13.29
CA HIS A 131 -11.67 11.89 14.25
C HIS A 131 -13.02 12.20 13.60
N SER A 132 -12.98 12.95 12.50
CA SER A 132 -14.15 13.36 11.71
C SER A 132 -14.69 12.24 10.80
N LYS A 133 -14.04 11.07 10.79
CA LYS A 133 -14.38 9.92 9.93
C LYS A 133 -14.37 10.21 8.43
N THR A 134 -13.73 11.30 7.99
CA THR A 134 -13.49 11.57 6.57
C THR A 134 -12.51 10.58 5.95
N ILE A 135 -11.67 9.96 6.78
CA ILE A 135 -10.74 8.90 6.39
C ILE A 135 -10.97 7.65 7.25
N ALA A 136 -11.11 6.50 6.60
CA ALA A 136 -11.10 5.19 7.23
C ALA A 136 -9.75 4.50 7.01
N VAL A 137 -9.09 4.07 8.09
CA VAL A 137 -7.85 3.30 8.02
C VAL A 137 -8.20 1.83 8.10
N VAL A 138 -7.76 1.04 7.11
CA VAL A 138 -8.03 -0.39 6.99
C VAL A 138 -6.72 -1.14 6.85
N PHE A 139 -6.49 -2.11 7.72
CA PHE A 139 -5.33 -3.00 7.66
C PHE A 139 -5.65 -4.22 6.80
N LEU A 140 -4.95 -4.35 5.67
CA LEU A 140 -5.05 -5.50 4.79
C LEU A 140 -4.08 -6.60 5.22
N VAL A 141 -4.60 -7.78 5.52
CA VAL A 141 -3.84 -8.98 5.90
C VAL A 141 -4.30 -10.21 5.11
N GLY A 142 -3.42 -11.19 4.96
CA GLY A 142 -3.77 -12.50 4.42
C GLY A 142 -4.23 -13.50 5.49
N THR A 143 -4.40 -14.75 5.09
CA THR A 143 -4.60 -15.90 5.98
C THR A 143 -3.27 -16.50 6.42
N GLY A 144 -3.29 -17.22 7.54
CA GLY A 144 -2.09 -17.86 8.08
C GLY A 144 -2.32 -18.35 9.50
N LYS A 145 -1.22 -18.61 10.22
CA LYS A 145 -1.29 -19.08 11.61
C LYS A 145 -1.96 -18.05 12.51
N ILE A 146 -3.10 -18.43 13.08
CA ILE A 146 -3.82 -17.62 14.05
C ILE A 146 -3.20 -17.81 15.43
N THR A 147 -2.51 -16.78 15.92
CA THR A 147 -2.03 -16.70 17.31
C THR A 147 -3.08 -16.01 18.18
N ASP A 148 -2.95 -16.11 19.50
CA ASP A 148 -3.87 -15.41 20.43
C ASP A 148 -3.90 -13.90 20.17
N ALA A 149 -2.77 -13.30 19.81
CA ALA A 149 -2.67 -11.88 19.48
C ALA A 149 -3.47 -11.53 18.21
N VAL A 150 -3.33 -12.34 17.16
CA VAL A 150 -4.07 -12.16 15.90
C VAL A 150 -5.56 -12.37 16.14
N TRP A 151 -5.92 -13.44 16.83
CA TRP A 151 -7.31 -13.77 17.13
C TRP A 151 -7.99 -12.67 17.96
N LYS A 152 -7.30 -12.16 18.98
CA LYS A 152 -7.77 -11.03 19.77
C LYS A 152 -7.97 -9.80 18.88
N GLU A 153 -6.99 -9.45 18.05
CA GLU A 153 -7.10 -8.28 17.17
C GLU A 153 -8.28 -8.39 16.20
N LEU A 154 -8.43 -9.53 15.51
CA LEU A 154 -9.53 -9.75 14.55
C LEU A 154 -10.92 -9.67 15.22
N ARG A 155 -11.01 -9.96 16.51
CA ARG A 155 -12.25 -9.87 17.29
C ARG A 155 -12.54 -8.48 17.84
N THR A 156 -11.49 -7.76 18.24
CA THR A 156 -11.66 -6.48 18.94
C THR A 156 -11.57 -5.27 18.01
N SER A 157 -10.92 -5.43 16.86
CA SER A 157 -10.63 -4.33 15.95
C SER A 157 -11.55 -4.42 14.75
N MET A 158 -12.28 -3.34 14.48
CA MET A 158 -13.22 -3.24 13.36
C MET A 158 -12.56 -2.64 12.10
N ASP A 159 -11.24 -2.71 12.00
CA ASP A 159 -10.42 -2.05 10.97
C ASP A 159 -9.51 -3.02 10.21
N VAL A 160 -9.69 -4.33 10.37
CA VAL A 160 -8.90 -5.35 9.67
C VAL A 160 -9.72 -5.95 8.54
N LEU A 161 -9.16 -5.91 7.33
CA LEU A 161 -9.61 -6.67 6.15
C LEU A 161 -8.65 -7.85 5.97
N GLN A 162 -9.03 -9.00 6.48
CA GLN A 162 -8.38 -10.27 6.17
C GLN A 162 -8.98 -10.81 4.89
N VAL A 163 -8.13 -11.10 3.91
CA VAL A 163 -8.56 -11.73 2.65
C VAL A 163 -8.15 -13.20 2.62
N ASP A 164 -8.91 -14.02 1.89
CA ASP A 164 -8.68 -15.46 1.66
C ASP A 164 -7.49 -15.71 0.72
N VAL A 165 -6.31 -15.20 1.11
CA VAL A 165 -5.03 -15.34 0.40
C VAL A 165 -3.95 -15.63 1.44
N GLN A 166 -3.25 -16.75 1.29
CA GLN A 166 -2.16 -17.13 2.18
C GLN A 166 -1.08 -16.04 2.25
N GLU A 167 -0.76 -15.58 3.45
CA GLU A 167 0.19 -14.51 3.69
C GLU A 167 1.59 -14.90 3.21
N SER A 168 2.11 -14.16 2.23
CA SER A 168 3.49 -14.21 1.76
C SER A 168 3.79 -12.96 0.92
N TYR A 169 5.07 -12.61 0.77
CA TYR A 169 5.45 -11.49 -0.11
C TYR A 169 5.08 -11.77 -1.57
N ALA A 170 5.32 -13.01 -2.04
CA ALA A 170 4.94 -13.46 -3.38
C ALA A 170 3.44 -13.29 -3.66
N ASN A 171 2.60 -13.47 -2.65
CA ASN A 171 1.16 -13.35 -2.79
C ASN A 171 0.61 -11.92 -2.64
N LEU A 172 1.47 -10.91 -2.51
CA LEU A 172 1.03 -9.53 -2.27
C LEU A 172 0.12 -9.03 -3.40
N VAL A 173 0.41 -9.38 -4.66
CA VAL A 173 -0.43 -9.00 -5.81
C VAL A 173 -1.86 -9.55 -5.70
N TYR A 174 -2.01 -10.80 -5.26
CA TYR A 174 -3.31 -11.44 -5.04
C TYR A 174 -4.03 -10.84 -3.83
N LYS A 175 -3.30 -10.54 -2.76
CA LYS A 175 -3.83 -9.89 -1.56
C LYS A 175 -4.39 -8.50 -1.90
N ILE A 176 -3.69 -7.72 -2.71
CA ILE A 176 -4.16 -6.42 -3.22
C ILE A 176 -5.37 -6.58 -4.12
N LEU A 177 -5.36 -7.55 -5.06
CA LEU A 177 -6.51 -7.80 -5.93
C LEU A 177 -7.79 -8.05 -5.14
N ALA A 178 -7.71 -8.93 -4.14
CA ALA A 178 -8.83 -9.28 -3.28
C ALA A 178 -9.38 -8.04 -2.55
N ALA A 179 -8.51 -7.19 -2.00
CA ALA A 179 -8.90 -5.95 -1.34
C ALA A 179 -9.53 -4.95 -2.31
N TYR A 180 -8.97 -4.80 -3.52
CA TYR A 180 -9.49 -3.91 -4.55
C TYR A 180 -10.88 -4.31 -5.01
N ARG A 181 -11.13 -5.60 -5.19
CA ARG A 181 -12.47 -6.12 -5.47
C ARG A 181 -13.45 -5.81 -4.33
N TRP A 182 -13.06 -6.11 -3.09
CA TRP A 182 -13.90 -5.82 -1.94
C TRP A 182 -14.24 -4.32 -1.85
N ILE A 183 -13.27 -3.43 -2.07
CA ILE A 183 -13.52 -1.97 -2.11
C ILE A 183 -14.47 -1.61 -3.26
N GLN A 184 -14.25 -2.14 -4.46
CA GLN A 184 -15.08 -1.83 -5.63
C GLN A 184 -16.54 -2.29 -5.47
N GLU A 185 -16.77 -3.38 -4.74
CA GLU A 185 -18.12 -3.93 -4.53
C GLU A 185 -18.83 -3.24 -3.38
N ASN A 186 -18.14 -2.88 -2.30
CA ASN A 186 -18.75 -2.35 -1.07
C ASN A 186 -18.67 -0.82 -0.96
N HIS A 187 -17.65 -0.21 -1.56
CA HIS A 187 -17.32 1.22 -1.43
C HIS A 187 -16.82 1.83 -2.76
N PRO A 188 -17.56 1.66 -3.88
CA PRO A 188 -17.12 2.06 -5.23
C PRO A 188 -16.86 3.56 -5.41
N GLU A 189 -17.36 4.40 -4.50
CA GLU A 189 -17.26 5.86 -4.53
C GLU A 189 -16.04 6.41 -3.78
N LYS A 190 -15.32 5.57 -3.01
CA LYS A 190 -14.23 6.02 -2.13
C LYS A 190 -12.87 6.01 -2.83
N PHE A 191 -12.06 7.03 -2.56
CA PHE A 191 -10.65 7.02 -2.98
C PHE A 191 -9.88 5.95 -2.20
N VAL A 192 -8.85 5.38 -2.80
CA VAL A 192 -7.96 4.40 -2.14
C VAL A 192 -6.57 4.97 -2.01
N LEU A 193 -6.11 5.15 -0.78
CA LEU A 193 -4.70 5.44 -0.48
C LEU A 193 -4.04 4.12 -0.04
N LYS A 194 -3.38 3.42 -0.97
CA LYS A 194 -2.60 2.23 -0.63
C LYS A 194 -1.28 2.67 -0.02
N MET A 195 -0.90 2.06 1.10
CA MET A 195 0.42 2.25 1.68
C MET A 195 0.96 0.99 2.35
N ASP A 196 2.28 0.93 2.49
CA ASP A 196 2.93 -0.12 3.28
C ASP A 196 2.89 0.21 4.79
N SER A 197 2.91 -0.83 5.63
CA SER A 197 2.85 -0.65 7.10
C SER A 197 4.07 0.03 7.74
N ASP A 198 5.15 0.25 6.99
CA ASP A 198 6.35 0.98 7.42
C ASP A 198 6.35 2.47 7.01
N ILE A 199 5.21 2.96 6.52
CA ILE A 199 4.98 4.37 6.17
C ILE A 199 4.27 5.11 7.30
N VAL A 200 4.66 6.39 7.48
CA VAL A 200 4.01 7.33 8.39
C VAL A 200 3.28 8.37 7.55
N ALA A 201 1.99 8.62 7.82
CA ALA A 201 1.18 9.53 7.02
C ALA A 201 0.62 10.69 7.84
N LEU A 202 0.56 11.89 7.24
CA LEU A 202 -0.22 13.00 7.77
C LEU A 202 -1.60 13.00 7.11
N LEU A 203 -2.53 12.23 7.68
CA LEU A 203 -3.85 11.98 7.08
C LEU A 203 -4.67 13.26 6.86
N ASP A 204 -4.48 14.27 7.72
CA ASP A 204 -5.14 15.58 7.61
C ASP A 204 -4.78 16.35 6.32
N LYS A 205 -3.73 15.93 5.61
CA LYS A 205 -3.30 16.53 4.33
C LYS A 205 -3.80 15.76 3.10
N VAL A 206 -4.53 14.66 3.28
CA VAL A 206 -4.99 13.81 2.17
C VAL A 206 -6.22 14.40 1.47
N GLU A 207 -7.18 14.95 2.20
CA GLU A 207 -8.40 15.49 1.59
C GLU A 207 -8.14 16.62 0.58
N PRO A 208 -7.26 17.61 0.85
CA PRO A 208 -6.98 18.69 -0.10
C PRO A 208 -6.32 18.24 -1.42
N ILE A 209 -5.72 17.04 -1.47
CA ILE A 209 -5.09 16.50 -2.68
C ILE A 209 -6.01 15.58 -3.47
N LEU A 210 -7.23 15.32 -2.98
CA LEU A 210 -8.19 14.52 -3.73
C LEU A 210 -8.53 15.23 -5.06
N GLY A 211 -8.51 14.45 -6.13
CA GLY A 211 -8.93 14.94 -7.44
C GLY A 211 -10.44 14.84 -7.62
N ASN A 212 -10.91 15.09 -8.84
CA ASN A 212 -12.27 14.72 -9.23
C ASN A 212 -12.39 13.17 -9.22
N PRO A 213 -13.37 12.58 -8.51
CA PRO A 213 -13.52 11.13 -8.37
C PRO A 213 -13.81 10.39 -9.69
N TYR A 214 -14.39 11.09 -10.68
CA TYR A 214 -14.72 10.54 -12.00
C TYR A 214 -13.52 10.52 -12.95
N ASN A 215 -12.44 11.23 -12.62
CA ASN A 215 -11.22 11.20 -13.42
C ASN A 215 -10.37 9.99 -13.04
N LYS A 216 -10.07 9.13 -14.03
CA LYS A 216 -9.14 8.00 -13.90
C LYS A 216 -7.72 8.47 -13.58
N THR A 217 -7.39 8.61 -12.30
CA THR A 217 -6.12 9.17 -11.84
C THR A 217 -5.44 8.34 -10.75
N LEU A 218 -4.12 8.28 -10.85
CA LEU A 218 -3.19 7.83 -9.84
C LEU A 218 -2.30 8.99 -9.43
N GLN A 219 -2.06 9.20 -8.13
CA GLN A 219 -1.14 10.22 -7.64
C GLN A 219 -0.04 9.57 -6.79
N CYS A 220 1.22 9.75 -7.19
CA CYS A 220 2.35 9.06 -6.58
C CYS A 220 3.69 9.63 -7.05
N TYR A 221 4.78 9.13 -6.45
CA TYR A 221 6.08 9.11 -7.11
C TYR A 221 6.09 7.97 -8.15
N SER A 222 6.50 8.26 -9.39
CA SER A 222 6.48 7.28 -10.47
C SER A 222 7.86 6.81 -10.90
N HIS A 223 7.94 5.54 -11.27
CA HIS A 223 9.06 4.91 -11.95
C HIS A 223 8.80 4.93 -13.46
N THR A 224 9.80 5.34 -14.24
CA THR A 224 9.76 5.36 -15.71
C THR A 224 10.94 4.57 -16.26
N LYS A 225 10.75 3.85 -17.37
CA LYS A 225 11.81 3.06 -18.03
C LYS A 225 12.47 2.03 -17.11
N ALA A 226 11.72 1.50 -16.15
CA ALA A 226 12.20 0.42 -15.30
C ALA A 226 12.31 -0.86 -16.12
N LYS A 227 13.39 -1.61 -15.96
CA LYS A 227 13.53 -2.94 -16.57
C LYS A 227 12.90 -3.97 -15.62
N PRO A 228 12.11 -4.94 -16.12
CA PRO A 228 11.66 -6.06 -15.29
C PRO A 228 12.89 -6.83 -14.78
N ASP A 229 12.86 -7.24 -13.52
CA ASP A 229 13.94 -8.06 -12.95
C ASP A 229 13.84 -9.48 -13.51
N ARG A 230 14.93 -9.95 -14.12
CA ARG A 230 14.99 -11.27 -14.78
C ARG A 230 15.76 -12.30 -13.95
N GLU A 231 16.20 -11.94 -12.76
CA GLU A 231 16.87 -12.86 -11.84
C GLU A 231 15.80 -13.68 -11.08
N ALA A 232 15.73 -15.00 -11.32
CA ALA A 232 14.70 -15.87 -10.76
C ALA A 232 14.71 -15.93 -9.22
N SER A 233 15.84 -15.63 -8.59
CA SER A 233 15.95 -15.52 -7.13
C SER A 233 15.48 -14.20 -6.54
N SER A 234 15.19 -13.20 -7.39
CA SER A 234 14.71 -11.90 -6.95
C SER A 234 13.26 -11.98 -6.47
N PRO A 235 12.91 -11.32 -5.35
CA PRO A 235 11.51 -11.19 -4.94
C PRO A 235 10.68 -10.36 -5.93
N TRP A 236 11.32 -9.60 -6.82
CA TRP A 236 10.69 -8.81 -7.89
C TRP A 236 10.84 -9.45 -9.27
N TYR A 237 11.17 -10.74 -9.32
CA TYR A 237 11.32 -11.48 -10.58
C TYR A 237 10.05 -11.39 -11.45
N VAL A 238 10.26 -11.05 -12.72
CA VAL A 238 9.22 -11.04 -13.77
C VAL A 238 9.71 -11.95 -14.91
N PRO A 239 9.07 -13.11 -15.12
CA PRO A 239 9.40 -14.01 -16.23
C PRO A 239 9.28 -13.34 -17.60
N LEU A 240 10.16 -13.72 -18.54
CA LEU A 240 10.05 -13.24 -19.93
C LEU A 240 8.81 -13.81 -20.62
N SER A 241 8.43 -15.03 -20.26
CA SER A 241 7.21 -15.72 -20.71
C SER A 241 5.93 -14.96 -20.36
N VAL A 242 5.89 -14.31 -19.19
CA VAL A 242 4.73 -13.54 -18.69
C VAL A 242 4.75 -12.08 -19.18
N TYR A 243 5.94 -11.48 -19.26
CA TYR A 243 6.09 -10.09 -19.70
C TYR A 243 7.29 -9.98 -20.65
N PRO A 244 7.07 -10.04 -21.98
CA PRO A 244 8.15 -10.08 -22.97
C PRO A 244 8.79 -8.71 -23.23
N GLU A 245 8.11 -7.62 -22.84
CA GLU A 245 8.58 -6.27 -23.12
C GLU A 245 9.87 -5.91 -22.36
N TYR A 246 10.66 -5.03 -22.96
CA TYR A 246 11.96 -4.63 -22.42
C TYR A 246 11.86 -3.70 -21.20
N TYR A 247 10.81 -2.87 -21.16
CA TYR A 247 10.55 -1.91 -20.07
C TYR A 247 9.16 -2.12 -19.51
N LEU A 248 9.02 -2.02 -18.19
CA LEU A 248 7.72 -1.87 -17.54
C LEU A 248 7.10 -0.52 -17.93
N PRO A 249 5.75 -0.41 -17.98
CA PRO A 249 5.07 0.88 -18.18
C PRO A 249 5.41 1.86 -17.05
N GLU A 250 5.11 3.15 -17.20
CA GLU A 250 5.20 4.06 -16.05
C GLU A 250 4.26 3.57 -14.93
N TYR A 251 4.78 3.44 -13.71
CA TYR A 251 4.02 2.92 -12.57
C TYR A 251 4.35 3.69 -11.30
N CYS A 252 3.45 3.65 -10.32
CA CYS A 252 3.63 4.24 -9.01
C CYS A 252 4.58 3.41 -8.15
N SER A 253 5.42 4.08 -7.37
CA SER A 253 6.25 3.44 -6.34
C SER A 253 5.39 2.79 -5.26
N GLY A 254 5.61 1.50 -5.01
CA GLY A 254 4.80 0.64 -4.15
C GLY A 254 4.46 1.16 -2.75
N PRO A 255 5.36 1.84 -2.01
CA PRO A 255 5.07 2.18 -0.62
C PRO A 255 3.88 3.13 -0.41
N LEU A 256 3.52 3.95 -1.40
CA LEU A 256 2.40 4.89 -1.28
C LEU A 256 1.89 5.38 -2.63
N TYR A 257 0.59 5.21 -2.89
CA TYR A 257 -0.10 5.87 -4.00
C TYR A 257 -1.59 6.08 -3.71
N LEU A 258 -2.13 7.17 -4.24
CA LEU A 258 -3.53 7.54 -4.15
C LEU A 258 -4.23 7.24 -5.48
N MET A 259 -5.33 6.50 -5.43
CA MET A 259 -6.12 6.08 -6.57
C MET A 259 -7.54 6.67 -6.47
N SER A 260 -7.99 7.29 -7.56
CA SER A 260 -9.39 7.71 -7.69
C SER A 260 -10.33 6.51 -7.84
N PRO A 261 -11.61 6.61 -7.42
CA PRO A 261 -12.57 5.51 -7.60
C PRO A 261 -12.73 5.11 -9.08
N ALA A 262 -12.80 6.08 -10.00
CA ALA A 262 -12.85 5.79 -11.44
C ALA A 262 -11.61 5.05 -11.97
N ALA A 263 -10.44 5.24 -11.36
CA ALA A 263 -9.23 4.49 -11.73
C ALA A 263 -9.29 3.05 -11.23
N LEU A 264 -9.72 2.82 -9.98
CA LEU A 264 -9.90 1.47 -9.44
C LEU A 264 -10.86 0.66 -10.30
N SER A 265 -12.02 1.23 -10.59
CA SER A 265 -13.04 0.60 -11.43
C SER A 265 -12.49 0.25 -12.82
N ALA A 266 -11.78 1.18 -13.47
CA ALA A 266 -11.22 0.95 -14.79
C ALA A 266 -10.08 -0.10 -14.78
N ILE A 267 -9.25 -0.13 -13.74
CA ILE A 267 -8.20 -1.14 -13.55
C ILE A 267 -8.81 -2.53 -13.40
N LEU A 268 -9.84 -2.67 -12.57
CA LEU A 268 -10.51 -3.96 -12.35
C LEU A 268 -11.25 -4.45 -13.60
N GLN A 269 -11.80 -3.56 -14.42
CA GLN A 269 -12.44 -3.92 -15.70
C GLN A 269 -11.46 -4.56 -16.71
N VAL A 270 -10.19 -4.12 -16.72
CA VAL A 270 -9.17 -4.67 -17.63
C VAL A 270 -8.32 -5.77 -16.98
N ALA A 271 -8.45 -6.00 -15.67
CA ALA A 271 -7.70 -7.01 -14.94
C ALA A 271 -7.81 -8.42 -15.57
N PRO A 272 -8.97 -8.90 -16.06
CA PRO A 272 -9.07 -10.18 -16.77
C PRO A 272 -8.21 -10.31 -18.02
N GLN A 273 -7.74 -9.20 -18.60
CA GLN A 273 -6.90 -9.17 -19.80
C GLN A 273 -5.41 -9.08 -19.46
N GLY A 274 -5.05 -9.01 -18.18
CA GLY A 274 -3.68 -8.93 -17.71
C GLY A 274 -3.14 -10.30 -17.32
N GLU A 275 -1.98 -10.65 -17.85
CA GLU A 275 -1.21 -11.78 -17.35
C GLU A 275 -0.45 -11.33 -16.09
N VAL A 276 -0.74 -11.93 -14.94
CA VAL A 276 -0.23 -11.43 -13.65
C VAL A 276 1.27 -11.67 -13.52
N PHE A 277 1.99 -10.69 -12.97
CA PHE A 277 3.34 -10.87 -12.42
C PHE A 277 3.39 -10.30 -11.00
N GLU A 278 4.32 -10.80 -10.19
CA GLU A 278 4.30 -10.61 -8.73
C GLU A 278 5.06 -9.37 -8.25
N VAL A 279 4.90 -8.27 -8.99
CA VAL A 279 5.34 -6.92 -8.63
C VAL A 279 4.10 -6.05 -8.64
N GLU A 280 3.43 -5.94 -7.49
CA GLU A 280 2.03 -5.51 -7.41
C GLU A 280 1.84 -4.07 -7.88
N ASP A 281 2.78 -3.20 -7.53
CA ASP A 281 2.75 -1.80 -7.90
C ASP A 281 2.90 -1.61 -9.41
N ALA A 282 3.88 -2.27 -10.04
CA ALA A 282 4.04 -2.28 -11.49
C ALA A 282 2.87 -2.96 -12.22
N PHE A 283 2.30 -4.01 -11.63
CA PHE A 283 1.16 -4.72 -12.22
C PHE A 283 -0.10 -3.86 -12.24
N PHE A 284 -0.56 -3.36 -11.08
CA PHE A 284 -1.80 -2.58 -10.99
C PHE A 284 -1.65 -1.15 -11.51
N THR A 285 -0.57 -0.46 -11.10
CA THR A 285 -0.41 0.97 -11.39
C THR A 285 0.39 1.25 -12.67
N GLY A 286 0.98 0.22 -13.27
CA GLY A 286 1.66 0.27 -14.57
C GLY A 286 0.88 -0.46 -15.65
N LEU A 287 0.95 -1.79 -15.68
CA LEU A 287 0.37 -2.62 -16.75
C LEU A 287 -1.14 -2.41 -16.88
N LEU A 288 -1.90 -2.65 -15.82
CA LEU A 288 -3.36 -2.54 -15.86
C LEU A 288 -3.82 -1.08 -15.98
N ALA A 289 -3.20 -0.16 -15.24
CA ALA A 289 -3.48 1.26 -15.32
C ALA A 289 -3.29 1.82 -16.75
N SER A 290 -2.20 1.44 -17.42
CA SER A 290 -1.94 1.84 -18.81
C SER A 290 -3.00 1.28 -19.75
N LYS A 291 -3.36 0.00 -19.62
CA LYS A 291 -4.45 -0.61 -20.42
C LYS A 291 -5.81 0.08 -20.18
N ALA A 292 -6.08 0.50 -18.94
CA ALA A 292 -7.32 1.15 -18.54
C ALA A 292 -7.41 2.65 -18.91
N GLY A 293 -6.34 3.23 -19.45
CA GLY A 293 -6.24 4.68 -19.73
C GLY A 293 -6.19 5.54 -18.46
N VAL A 294 -5.66 5.00 -17.36
CA VAL A 294 -5.47 5.74 -16.10
C VAL A 294 -4.25 6.64 -16.21
N ARG A 295 -4.40 7.90 -15.80
CA ARG A 295 -3.30 8.88 -15.85
C ARG A 295 -2.59 8.98 -14.51
N ILE A 296 -1.27 8.81 -14.53
CA ILE A 296 -0.42 9.10 -13.38
C ILE A 296 -0.17 10.61 -13.29
N LYS A 297 -0.43 11.18 -12.12
CA LYS A 297 -0.18 12.57 -11.76
C LYS A 297 0.94 12.63 -10.74
N LYS A 298 2.02 13.31 -11.09
CA LYS A 298 3.11 13.60 -10.15
C LYS A 298 2.62 14.65 -9.16
N SER A 299 2.35 14.24 -7.92
CA SER A 299 1.95 15.14 -6.84
C SER A 299 3.14 15.40 -5.92
N ARG A 300 3.55 16.67 -5.80
CA ARG A 300 4.66 17.10 -4.93
C ARG A 300 4.34 16.97 -3.43
N GLY A 301 3.15 16.52 -3.05
CA GLY A 301 2.72 16.40 -1.66
C GLY A 301 2.52 14.99 -1.12
N ILE A 302 2.69 13.94 -1.94
CA ILE A 302 2.52 12.54 -1.51
C ILE A 302 3.86 11.92 -1.11
N TRP A 303 4.94 12.39 -1.73
CA TRP A 303 6.29 11.85 -1.54
C TRP A 303 7.29 12.97 -1.29
N HIS A 304 7.91 12.96 -0.11
CA HIS A 304 9.16 13.69 0.16
C HIS A 304 10.26 12.67 0.50
N ARG A 305 11.38 12.71 -0.23
CA ARG A 305 12.54 11.88 0.08
C ARG A 305 13.39 12.60 1.13
N GLU A 306 13.80 11.86 2.15
CA GLU A 306 14.70 12.26 3.24
C GLU A 306 14.13 13.27 4.27
N VAL A 307 13.84 12.76 5.47
CA VAL A 307 14.13 13.48 6.72
C VAL A 307 15.39 12.86 7.26
N SER A 308 16.54 13.50 7.06
CA SER A 308 17.70 13.25 7.91
C SER A 308 17.31 13.70 9.33
N LEU A 309 17.10 12.72 10.22
CA LEU A 309 16.96 12.96 11.66
C LEU A 309 18.32 13.31 12.25
#